data_AF-A0A6P6R6L9-F1
#
_entry.id   AF-A0A6P6R6L9-F1
#
_cell.length_a   1.000
_cell.length_b   1.000
_cell.length_c   1.000
_cell.angle_alpha   90.00
_cell.angle_beta   90.00
_cell.angle_gamma   90.00
#
_symmetry.space_group_name_H-M   'P 1'
#
loop_
_entity.id
_entity.type
_entity.pdbx_description
1 polymer ?
#
loop_
_entity_poly.entity_id
_entity_poly.type
_entity_poly.pdbx_seq_one_letter_code
_entity_poly.pdbx_strand_id
1 'polypeptide(L)'
;MAEEEGSATEVVALRHKFQDLISALKRSSESTLDASYSFCQDFCQVLLHHGCQWRPDEDPHPLLEMYTLAITCCAEASPFLSPECEHVKDVLEKLSWSCLNLLLSFSEQIPGALWEEFQSSVKMAHGILQAHGNSQFHTLLTLAEENGVWSNATLCNILSADITNVQKVHEFLSREGPELLHMRLKHLIKHKHMEKAARLAKTCTEFPEFGGKKNFKQIYLVCLCEIKPQEELMQEIKEVDCKEALDMICNLESEEEEKGALSLCTAFFKRQLLSGDAYCAWPFWTNADC
;
A
#
# COMPACT_ATOMS: atom_id res chain seq x y z
N MET A 1 32.99 -1.96 -6.41
CA MET A 1 34.03 -2.81 -5.77
C MET A 1 34.02 -2.74 -4.25
N ALA A 2 34.46 -1.66 -3.58
CA ALA A 2 34.47 -1.63 -2.11
C ALA A 2 33.06 -1.56 -1.47
N GLU A 3 32.11 -0.85 -2.09
CA GLU A 3 30.71 -0.77 -1.63
C GLU A 3 29.93 -2.07 -1.90
N GLU A 4 30.19 -2.75 -3.03
CA GLU A 4 29.60 -4.06 -3.36
C GLU A 4 30.10 -5.18 -2.44
N GLU A 5 31.38 -5.18 -2.05
CA GLU A 5 31.92 -6.13 -1.06
C GLU A 5 31.36 -5.86 0.36
N GLY A 6 31.12 -4.60 0.71
CA GLY A 6 30.48 -4.21 1.97
C GLY A 6 29.02 -4.69 2.04
N SER A 7 28.24 -4.42 1.00
CA SER A 7 26.83 -4.85 0.91
C SER A 7 26.69 -6.38 0.97
N ALA A 8 27.50 -7.12 0.20
CA ALA A 8 27.46 -8.58 0.20
C ALA A 8 27.77 -9.19 1.59
N THR A 9 28.67 -8.56 2.35
CA THR A 9 29.02 -9.01 3.70
C THR A 9 27.87 -8.78 4.70
N GLU A 10 27.14 -7.68 4.56
CA GLU A 10 26.01 -7.33 5.42
C GLU A 10 24.79 -8.23 5.17
N VAL A 11 24.50 -8.56 3.91
CA VAL A 11 23.42 -9.49 3.52
C VAL A 11 23.68 -10.89 4.11
N VAL A 12 24.93 -11.37 4.07
CA VAL A 12 25.32 -12.65 4.67
C VAL A 12 25.15 -12.62 6.19
N ALA A 13 25.59 -11.54 6.86
CA ALA A 13 25.42 -11.39 8.29
C ALA A 13 23.94 -11.36 8.71
N LEU A 14 23.10 -10.66 7.95
CA LEU A 14 21.65 -10.62 8.17
C LEU A 14 21.01 -12.00 8.02
N ARG A 15 21.40 -12.75 6.98
CA ARG A 15 20.94 -14.13 6.77
C ARG A 15 21.27 -15.03 7.98
N HIS A 16 22.48 -14.92 8.51
CA HIS A 16 22.87 -15.66 9.71
C HIS A 16 22.02 -15.27 10.93
N LYS A 17 21.76 -13.98 11.15
CA LYS A 17 20.88 -13.53 12.25
C LYS A 17 19.49 -14.16 12.15
N PHE A 18 18.89 -14.19 10.96
CA PHE A 18 17.58 -14.85 10.77
C PHE A 18 17.64 -16.37 11.01
N GLN A 19 18.70 -17.04 10.58
CA GLN A 19 18.90 -18.47 10.86
C GLN A 19 19.07 -18.75 12.35
N ASP A 20 19.72 -17.85 13.09
CA ASP A 20 19.86 -17.95 14.54
C ASP A 20 18.51 -17.82 15.25
N LEU A 21 17.64 -16.91 14.81
CA LEU A 21 16.27 -16.78 15.33
C LEU A 21 15.46 -18.06 15.12
N ILE A 22 15.50 -18.64 13.91
CA ILE A 22 14.82 -19.91 13.62
C ILE A 22 15.39 -21.05 14.48
N SER A 23 16.71 -21.07 14.65
CA SER A 23 17.39 -22.08 15.47
C SER A 23 17.07 -21.95 16.96
N ALA A 24 16.89 -20.72 17.46
CA ALA A 24 16.45 -20.45 18.82
C ALA A 24 15.00 -20.87 19.02
N LEU A 25 14.11 -20.52 18.09
CA LEU A 25 12.70 -20.93 18.09
C LEU A 25 12.57 -22.46 18.17
N LYS A 26 13.32 -23.20 17.35
CA LYS A 26 13.33 -24.68 17.34
C LYS A 26 13.85 -25.33 18.62
N ARG A 27 14.75 -24.64 19.34
CA ARG A 27 15.41 -25.15 20.56
C ARG A 27 14.76 -24.61 21.84
N SER A 28 13.74 -23.76 21.73
CA SER A 28 13.10 -23.15 22.89
C SER A 28 12.50 -24.21 23.79
N SER A 29 12.72 -24.05 25.10
CA SER A 29 12.07 -24.85 26.14
C SER A 29 10.77 -24.21 26.65
N GLU A 30 10.41 -23.05 26.12
CA GLU A 30 9.19 -22.31 26.48
C GLU A 30 7.95 -22.92 25.81
N SER A 31 6.76 -22.40 26.16
CA SER A 31 5.55 -22.75 25.42
C SER A 31 5.67 -22.28 23.96
N THR A 32 5.01 -22.96 23.03
CA THR A 32 5.02 -22.55 21.61
C THR A 32 4.49 -21.13 21.42
N LEU A 33 3.54 -20.70 22.26
CA LEU A 33 3.01 -19.34 22.25
C LEU A 33 4.09 -18.31 22.64
N ASP A 34 4.75 -18.52 23.77
CA ASP A 34 5.79 -17.61 24.28
C ASP A 34 7.00 -17.56 23.32
N ALA A 35 7.43 -18.72 22.82
CA ALA A 35 8.52 -18.78 21.84
C ALA A 35 8.16 -18.05 20.53
N SER A 36 6.90 -18.11 20.10
CA SER A 36 6.43 -17.37 18.91
C SER A 36 6.43 -15.87 19.15
N TYR A 37 6.00 -15.43 20.34
CA TYR A 37 6.04 -14.03 20.73
C TYR A 37 7.47 -13.49 20.76
N SER A 38 8.39 -14.21 21.43
CA SER A 38 9.81 -13.87 21.49
C SER A 38 10.43 -13.81 20.09
N PHE A 39 10.12 -14.78 19.21
CA PHE A 39 10.55 -14.74 17.82
C PHE A 39 10.08 -13.48 17.09
N CYS A 40 8.80 -13.11 17.21
CA CYS A 40 8.26 -11.90 16.60
C CYS A 40 8.98 -10.63 17.08
N GLN A 41 9.27 -10.53 18.39
CA GLN A 41 10.00 -9.40 18.95
C GLN A 41 11.42 -9.31 18.40
N ASP A 42 12.18 -10.40 18.48
CA ASP A 42 13.57 -10.43 18.04
C ASP A 42 13.68 -10.23 16.52
N PHE A 43 12.74 -10.80 15.76
CA PHE A 43 12.63 -10.57 14.32
C PHE A 43 12.43 -9.10 13.99
N CYS A 44 11.51 -8.42 14.67
CA CYS A 44 11.31 -6.98 14.50
C CYS A 44 12.56 -6.18 14.90
N GLN A 45 13.28 -6.57 15.96
CA GLN A 45 14.52 -5.90 16.35
C GLN A 45 15.61 -6.04 15.28
N VAL A 46 15.77 -7.23 14.69
CA VAL A 46 16.72 -7.44 13.58
C VAL A 46 16.37 -6.54 12.40
N LEU A 47 15.09 -6.46 12.02
CA LEU A 47 14.62 -5.59 10.93
C LEU A 47 14.85 -4.11 11.22
N LEU A 48 14.53 -3.64 12.44
CA LEU A 48 14.74 -2.24 12.81
C LEU A 48 16.24 -1.90 12.83
N HIS A 49 17.07 -2.78 13.37
CA HIS A 49 18.50 -2.56 13.44
C HIS A 49 19.15 -2.45 12.06
N HIS A 50 18.77 -3.32 11.12
CA HIS A 50 19.27 -3.28 9.75
C HIS A 50 18.59 -2.17 8.92
N GLY A 51 17.27 -2.04 8.98
CA GLY A 51 16.51 -1.05 8.22
C GLY A 51 16.89 0.40 8.53
N CYS A 52 17.21 0.72 9.79
CA CYS A 52 17.68 2.05 10.19
C CYS A 52 19.05 2.44 9.62
N GLN A 53 19.83 1.48 9.11
CA GLN A 53 21.14 1.75 8.52
C GLN A 53 21.03 2.27 7.07
N TRP A 54 19.85 2.12 6.46
CA TRP A 54 19.63 2.47 5.07
C TRP A 54 18.71 3.67 4.95
N ARG A 55 19.07 4.58 4.05
CA ARG A 55 18.19 5.66 3.62
C ARG A 55 17.50 5.21 2.34
N PRO A 56 16.18 4.96 2.35
CA PRO A 56 15.44 4.51 1.16
C PRO A 56 15.57 5.48 -0.02
N ASP A 57 15.83 6.77 0.27
CA ASP A 57 15.97 7.83 -0.72
C ASP A 57 17.31 7.80 -1.48
N GLU A 58 18.30 7.03 -1.00
CA GLU A 58 19.64 6.94 -1.60
C GLU A 58 19.81 5.67 -2.46
N ASP A 59 19.52 4.49 -1.89
CA ASP A 59 19.52 3.21 -2.62
C ASP A 59 18.49 2.22 -2.03
N PRO A 60 17.38 1.92 -2.73
CA PRO A 60 16.34 1.01 -2.22
C PRO A 60 16.66 -0.48 -2.42
N HIS A 61 17.70 -0.86 -3.18
CA HIS A 61 17.99 -2.26 -3.49
C HIS A 61 18.40 -3.10 -2.27
N PRO A 62 19.29 -2.63 -1.36
CA PRO A 62 19.65 -3.38 -0.16
C PRO A 62 18.45 -3.62 0.78
N LEU A 63 17.51 -2.68 0.82
CA LEU A 63 16.27 -2.85 1.57
C LEU A 63 15.38 -3.95 0.96
N LEU A 64 15.34 -4.07 -0.37
CA LEU A 64 14.61 -5.14 -1.04
C LEU A 64 15.25 -6.52 -0.75
N GLU A 65 16.58 -6.61 -0.73
CA GLU A 65 17.28 -7.83 -0.30
C GLU A 65 16.95 -8.19 1.16
N MET A 66 16.98 -7.20 2.07
CA MET A 66 16.57 -7.39 3.47
C MET A 66 15.14 -7.93 3.56
N TYR A 67 14.18 -7.34 2.84
CA TYR A 67 12.79 -7.83 2.83
C TYR A 67 12.69 -9.24 2.25
N THR A 68 13.45 -9.56 1.21
CA THR A 68 13.50 -10.90 0.60
C THR A 68 13.95 -11.96 1.63
N LEU A 69 14.99 -11.65 2.41
CA LEU A 69 15.44 -12.51 3.50
C LEU A 69 14.42 -12.63 4.62
N ALA A 70 13.78 -11.52 4.99
CA ALA A 70 12.78 -11.47 6.05
C ALA A 70 11.54 -12.31 5.71
N ILE A 71 11.05 -12.19 4.48
CA ILE A 71 9.94 -12.97 3.91
C ILE A 71 10.26 -14.47 3.95
N THR A 72 11.47 -14.85 3.55
CA THR A 72 11.96 -16.23 3.58
C THR A 72 12.05 -16.76 5.02
N CYS A 73 12.59 -15.95 5.94
CA CYS A 73 12.68 -16.28 7.37
C CYS A 73 11.30 -16.55 7.98
N CYS A 74 10.30 -15.70 7.71
CA CYS A 74 8.93 -15.92 8.18
C CYS A 74 8.35 -17.26 7.68
N ALA A 75 8.58 -17.59 6.41
CA ALA A 75 8.12 -18.84 5.83
C ALA A 75 8.79 -20.07 6.50
N GLU A 76 10.11 -20.03 6.68
CA GLU A 76 10.88 -21.10 7.33
C GLU A 76 10.53 -21.27 8.82
N ALA A 77 10.19 -20.17 9.51
CA ALA A 77 9.76 -20.19 10.90
C ALA A 77 8.31 -20.69 11.06
N SER A 78 7.45 -20.45 10.07
CA SER A 78 6.00 -20.72 10.12
C SER A 78 5.59 -22.09 10.69
N PRO A 79 6.25 -23.22 10.39
CA PRO A 79 5.87 -24.52 10.95
C PRO A 79 6.06 -24.65 12.47
N PHE A 80 6.86 -23.77 13.07
CA PHE A 80 7.20 -23.78 14.50
C PHE A 80 6.46 -22.71 15.30
N LEU A 81 5.72 -21.84 14.61
CA LEU A 81 4.96 -20.75 15.23
C LEU A 81 3.57 -21.22 15.66
N SER A 82 3.10 -20.68 16.79
CA SER A 82 1.75 -20.93 17.28
C SER A 82 0.73 -20.18 16.42
N PRO A 83 -0.33 -20.85 15.93
CA PRO A 83 -1.42 -20.18 15.22
C PRO A 83 -2.26 -19.26 16.13
N GLU A 84 -2.14 -19.42 17.45
CA GLU A 84 -2.82 -18.61 18.47
C GLU A 84 -2.10 -17.28 18.76
N CYS A 85 -0.87 -17.11 18.28
CA CYS A 85 -0.10 -15.90 18.52
C CYS A 85 -0.49 -14.78 17.53
N GLU A 86 -1.24 -13.79 17.99
CA GLU A 86 -1.68 -12.64 17.17
C GLU A 86 -0.50 -11.85 16.58
N HIS A 87 0.61 -11.76 17.32
CA HIS A 87 1.84 -11.07 16.89
C HIS A 87 2.42 -11.65 15.60
N VAL A 88 2.21 -12.93 15.31
CA VAL A 88 2.66 -13.53 14.04
C VAL A 88 1.94 -12.88 12.87
N LYS A 89 0.62 -12.75 12.94
CA LYS A 89 -0.19 -12.12 11.88
C LYS A 89 0.16 -10.65 11.74
N ASP A 90 0.33 -9.93 12.85
CA ASP A 90 0.71 -8.52 12.86
C ASP A 90 2.07 -8.28 12.20
N VAL A 91 3.06 -9.10 12.51
CA VAL A 91 4.40 -9.01 11.90
C VAL A 91 4.32 -9.27 10.40
N LEU A 92 3.60 -10.31 9.97
CA LEU A 92 3.44 -10.62 8.55
C LEU A 92 2.72 -9.49 7.80
N GLU A 93 1.66 -8.92 8.37
CA GLU A 93 0.91 -7.82 7.75
C GLU A 93 1.78 -6.56 7.62
N LYS A 94 2.48 -6.17 8.70
CA LYS A 94 3.38 -5.01 8.68
C LYS A 94 4.55 -5.21 7.72
N LEU A 95 5.12 -6.42 7.67
CA LEU A 95 6.20 -6.76 6.75
C LEU A 95 5.74 -6.66 5.30
N SER A 96 4.59 -7.25 4.97
CA SER A 96 3.95 -7.18 3.65
C SER A 96 3.72 -5.73 3.23
N TRP A 97 3.12 -4.93 4.11
CA TRP A 97 2.80 -3.53 3.83
C TRP A 97 4.05 -2.67 3.66
N SER A 98 5.08 -2.87 4.50
CA SER A 98 6.33 -2.12 4.42
C SER A 98 7.11 -2.46 3.15
N CYS A 99 7.12 -3.74 2.76
CA CYS A 99 7.71 -4.19 1.50
C CYS A 99 6.97 -3.62 0.28
N LEU A 100 5.63 -3.67 0.26
CA LEU A 100 4.82 -3.06 -0.80
C LEU A 100 5.10 -1.56 -0.96
N ASN A 101 5.23 -0.82 0.14
CA ASN A 101 5.57 0.60 0.07
C ASN A 101 6.96 0.84 -0.52
N LEU A 102 7.95 0.05 -0.12
CA LEU A 102 9.28 0.12 -0.72
C LEU A 102 9.20 -0.14 -2.23
N LEU A 103 8.53 -1.21 -2.64
CA LEU A 103 8.39 -1.59 -4.05
C LEU A 103 7.75 -0.48 -4.87
N LEU A 104 6.69 0.14 -4.37
CA LEU A 104 6.03 1.26 -5.04
C LEU A 104 6.93 2.50 -5.18
N SER A 105 7.93 2.66 -4.30
CA SER A 105 8.89 3.77 -4.31
C SER A 105 10.01 3.67 -5.34
N PHE A 106 10.18 2.51 -5.98
CA PHE A 106 11.13 2.38 -7.08
C PHE A 106 10.70 3.26 -8.27
N SER A 107 11.54 4.24 -8.60
CA SER A 107 11.39 5.09 -9.79
C SER A 107 11.90 4.43 -11.07
N GLU A 108 12.90 3.55 -10.92
CA GLU A 108 13.53 2.79 -12.00
C GLU A 108 13.16 1.31 -11.92
N GLN A 109 13.41 0.56 -12.99
CA GLN A 109 13.15 -0.87 -13.02
C GLN A 109 14.14 -1.60 -12.10
N ILE A 110 13.60 -2.44 -11.22
CA ILE A 110 14.40 -3.30 -10.34
C ILE A 110 15.28 -4.22 -11.21
N PRO A 111 16.58 -4.39 -10.90
CA PRO A 111 17.47 -5.29 -11.62
C PRO A 111 16.88 -6.70 -11.73
N GLY A 112 16.94 -7.30 -12.92
CA GLY A 112 16.25 -8.56 -13.22
C GLY A 112 16.59 -9.70 -12.26
N ALA A 113 17.87 -9.89 -11.91
CA ALA A 113 18.29 -10.93 -10.97
C ALA A 113 17.69 -10.73 -9.56
N LEU A 114 17.67 -9.48 -9.07
CA LEU A 114 17.08 -9.14 -7.78
C LEU A 114 15.56 -9.32 -7.79
N TRP A 115 14.90 -8.93 -8.89
CA TRP A 115 13.47 -9.13 -9.06
C TRP A 115 13.09 -10.62 -9.09
N GLU A 116 13.81 -11.43 -9.86
CA GLU A 116 13.55 -12.88 -9.96
C GLU A 116 13.76 -13.61 -8.62
N GLU A 117 14.78 -13.23 -7.85
CA GLU A 117 15.00 -13.77 -6.50
C GLU A 117 13.86 -13.37 -5.56
N PHE A 118 13.46 -12.10 -5.58
CA PHE A 118 12.33 -11.60 -4.79
C PHE A 118 11.03 -12.33 -5.15
N GLN A 119 10.70 -12.46 -6.44
CA GLN A 119 9.50 -13.15 -6.93
C GLN A 119 9.46 -14.60 -6.45
N SER A 120 10.58 -15.32 -6.61
CA SER A 120 10.70 -16.72 -6.19
C SER A 120 10.50 -16.87 -4.69
N SER A 121 11.10 -15.97 -3.90
CA SER A 121 11.01 -15.96 -2.44
C SER A 121 9.59 -15.66 -1.96
N VAL A 122 8.92 -14.66 -2.52
CA VAL A 122 7.51 -14.32 -2.19
C VAL A 122 6.58 -15.47 -2.53
N LYS A 123 6.72 -16.07 -3.72
CA LYS A 123 5.89 -17.19 -4.17
C LYS A 123 6.03 -18.41 -3.24
N MET A 124 7.27 -18.75 -2.88
CA MET A 124 7.56 -19.82 -1.94
C MET A 124 6.98 -19.50 -0.55
N ALA A 125 7.26 -18.30 -0.03
CA ALA A 125 6.82 -17.89 1.28
C ALA A 125 5.30 -17.86 1.41
N HIS A 126 4.59 -17.30 0.42
CA HIS A 126 3.14 -17.33 0.36
C HIS A 126 2.60 -18.77 0.40
N GLY A 127 3.16 -19.69 -0.38
CA GLY A 127 2.75 -21.09 -0.38
C GLY A 127 2.86 -21.76 1.00
N ILE A 128 3.98 -21.54 1.70
CA ILE A 128 4.19 -22.10 3.04
C ILE A 128 3.28 -21.44 4.07
N LEU A 129 3.20 -20.11 4.08
CA LEU A 129 2.39 -19.35 5.04
C LEU A 129 0.90 -19.68 4.88
N GLN A 130 0.41 -19.77 3.64
CA GLN A 130 -0.98 -20.13 3.36
C GLN A 130 -1.32 -21.53 3.86
N ALA A 131 -0.40 -22.50 3.76
CA ALA A 131 -0.59 -23.83 4.31
C ALA A 131 -0.73 -23.85 5.85
N HIS A 132 -0.22 -22.82 6.53
CA HIS A 132 -0.35 -22.62 7.97
C HIS A 132 -1.41 -21.57 8.35
N GLY A 133 -2.29 -21.19 7.40
CA GLY A 133 -3.42 -20.29 7.66
C GLY A 133 -3.09 -18.79 7.64
N ASN A 134 -1.94 -18.40 7.12
CA ASN A 134 -1.52 -17.00 7.00
C ASN A 134 -1.61 -16.52 5.54
N SER A 135 -2.48 -15.53 5.29
CA SER A 135 -2.75 -14.97 3.95
C SER A 135 -2.23 -13.55 3.75
N GLN A 136 -1.45 -13.01 4.70
CA GLN A 136 -1.00 -11.61 4.72
C GLN A 136 -0.13 -11.23 3.52
N PHE A 137 0.49 -12.21 2.85
CA PHE A 137 1.35 -12.00 1.68
C PHE A 137 0.60 -12.07 0.34
N HIS A 138 -0.73 -12.26 0.33
CA HIS A 138 -1.48 -12.38 -0.92
C HIS A 138 -1.30 -11.17 -1.83
N THR A 139 -1.47 -9.96 -1.31
CA THR A 139 -1.27 -8.71 -2.08
C THR A 139 0.16 -8.54 -2.57
N LEU A 140 1.15 -8.95 -1.76
CA LEU A 140 2.56 -8.93 -2.14
C LEU A 140 2.85 -9.90 -3.28
N LEU A 141 2.27 -11.10 -3.24
CA LEU A 141 2.35 -12.08 -4.32
C LEU A 141 1.73 -11.53 -5.60
N THR A 142 0.53 -10.95 -5.54
CA THR A 142 -0.14 -10.34 -6.70
C THR A 142 0.75 -9.31 -7.40
N LEU A 143 1.43 -8.45 -6.63
CA LEU A 143 2.37 -7.48 -7.20
C LEU A 143 3.60 -8.18 -7.79
N ALA A 144 4.16 -9.16 -7.07
CA ALA A 144 5.35 -9.88 -7.50
C ALA A 144 5.13 -10.72 -8.76
N GLU A 145 3.91 -11.16 -9.07
CA GLU A 145 3.63 -11.92 -10.30
C GLU A 145 3.78 -11.09 -11.59
N GLU A 146 3.83 -9.76 -11.49
CA GLU A 146 4.07 -8.88 -12.63
C GLU A 146 5.57 -8.75 -12.96
N ASN A 147 5.88 -8.37 -14.21
CA ASN A 147 7.26 -8.13 -14.67
C ASN A 147 7.88 -6.82 -14.12
N GLY A 148 7.27 -6.25 -13.09
CA GLY A 148 7.65 -4.99 -12.48
C GLY A 148 6.47 -4.31 -11.80
N VAL A 149 6.80 -3.45 -10.84
CA VAL A 149 5.82 -2.83 -9.94
C VAL A 149 4.79 -1.98 -10.70
N TRP A 150 5.20 -1.26 -11.75
CA TRP A 150 4.34 -0.37 -12.53
C TRP A 150 4.20 -0.79 -14.00
N SER A 151 4.59 -2.01 -14.36
CA SER A 151 4.73 -2.44 -15.77
C SER A 151 3.49 -3.12 -16.36
N ASN A 152 2.46 -3.38 -15.55
CA ASN A 152 1.23 -4.02 -16.02
C ASN A 152 0.58 -3.21 -17.16
N ALA A 153 0.33 -3.85 -18.30
CA ALA A 153 -0.17 -3.15 -19.50
C ALA A 153 -1.53 -2.46 -19.28
N THR A 154 -2.44 -3.08 -18.52
CA THR A 154 -3.75 -2.48 -18.22
C THR A 154 -3.59 -1.26 -17.32
N LEU A 155 -2.74 -1.36 -16.29
CA LEU A 155 -2.39 -0.22 -15.44
C LEU A 155 -1.80 0.93 -16.28
N CYS A 156 -0.80 0.65 -17.11
CA CYS A 156 -0.17 1.65 -17.98
C CYS A 156 -1.20 2.37 -18.85
N ASN A 157 -2.13 1.63 -19.47
CA ASN A 157 -3.19 2.22 -20.29
C ASN A 157 -4.14 3.13 -19.48
N ILE A 158 -4.53 2.70 -18.27
CA ILE A 158 -5.33 3.53 -17.34
C ILE A 158 -4.58 4.82 -17.01
N LEU A 159 -3.28 4.73 -16.70
CA LEU A 159 -2.46 5.88 -16.33
C LEU A 159 -2.18 6.81 -17.52
N SER A 160 -2.17 6.32 -18.76
CA SER A 160 -1.93 7.12 -19.98
C SER A 160 -3.20 7.67 -20.64
N ALA A 161 -4.39 7.32 -20.14
CA ALA A 161 -5.68 7.63 -20.76
C ALA A 161 -5.89 6.95 -22.13
N ASP A 162 -5.25 5.80 -22.35
CA ASP A 162 -5.39 5.02 -23.58
C ASP A 162 -6.66 4.16 -23.56
N ILE A 163 -7.18 3.88 -24.76
CA ILE A 163 -8.39 3.06 -24.94
C ILE A 163 -8.16 1.68 -24.31
N THR A 164 -8.94 1.40 -23.28
CA THR A 164 -8.87 0.16 -22.52
C THR A 164 -10.17 -0.63 -22.65
N ASN A 165 -10.05 -1.95 -22.75
CA ASN A 165 -11.20 -2.83 -22.72
C ASN A 165 -11.71 -2.91 -21.27
N VAL A 166 -12.96 -2.54 -21.03
CA VAL A 166 -13.61 -2.53 -19.70
C VAL A 166 -13.46 -3.86 -18.97
N GLN A 167 -13.58 -4.99 -19.69
CA GLN A 167 -13.42 -6.31 -19.09
C GLN A 167 -12.00 -6.54 -18.57
N LYS A 168 -10.97 -6.12 -19.33
CA LYS A 168 -9.57 -6.21 -18.89
C LYS A 168 -9.29 -5.32 -17.68
N VAL A 169 -9.93 -4.15 -17.62
CA VAL A 169 -9.85 -3.24 -16.47
C VAL A 169 -10.47 -3.91 -15.25
N HIS A 170 -11.67 -4.47 -15.37
CA HIS A 170 -12.33 -5.16 -14.26
C HIS A 170 -11.51 -6.36 -13.75
N GLU A 171 -10.96 -7.18 -14.65
CA GLU A 171 -10.07 -8.29 -14.29
C GLU A 171 -8.82 -7.80 -13.54
N PHE A 172 -8.22 -6.72 -14.02
CA PHE A 172 -7.07 -6.08 -13.36
C PHE A 172 -7.42 -5.59 -11.95
N LEU A 173 -8.53 -4.86 -11.79
CA LEU A 173 -8.97 -4.31 -10.51
C LEU A 173 -9.34 -5.42 -9.51
N SER A 174 -10.02 -6.47 -9.98
CA SER A 174 -10.37 -7.64 -9.17
C SER A 174 -9.13 -8.34 -8.64
N ARG A 175 -8.09 -8.44 -9.48
CA ARG A 175 -6.83 -9.10 -9.14
C ARG A 175 -5.99 -8.28 -8.17
N GLU A 176 -5.77 -6.98 -8.43
CA GLU A 176 -4.97 -6.14 -7.51
C GLU A 176 -5.69 -5.86 -6.20
N GLY A 177 -7.01 -5.75 -6.23
CA GLY A 177 -7.81 -5.43 -5.05
C GLY A 177 -7.64 -3.98 -4.56
N PRO A 178 -8.52 -3.55 -3.64
CA PRO A 178 -8.60 -2.14 -3.26
C PRO A 178 -7.39 -1.68 -2.43
N GLU A 179 -6.77 -2.56 -1.64
CA GLU A 179 -5.57 -2.24 -0.85
C GLU A 179 -4.39 -1.80 -1.73
N LEU A 180 -4.01 -2.60 -2.72
CA LEU A 180 -2.86 -2.29 -3.58
C LEU A 180 -3.11 -1.04 -4.43
N LEU A 181 -4.31 -0.92 -4.99
CA LEU A 181 -4.71 0.24 -5.77
C LEU A 181 -4.69 1.53 -4.93
N HIS A 182 -5.12 1.46 -3.68
CA HIS A 182 -5.04 2.60 -2.76
C HIS A 182 -3.59 2.98 -2.44
N MET A 183 -2.69 2.01 -2.26
CA MET A 183 -1.26 2.28 -2.06
C MET A 183 -0.64 2.93 -3.31
N ARG A 184 -1.00 2.46 -4.52
CA ARG A 184 -0.57 3.10 -5.78
C ARG A 184 -1.06 4.54 -5.88
N LEU A 185 -2.31 4.82 -5.51
CA LEU A 185 -2.85 6.18 -5.49
C LEU A 185 -2.08 7.09 -4.54
N LYS A 186 -1.84 6.64 -3.30
CA LYS A 186 -1.02 7.38 -2.34
C LYS A 186 0.37 7.70 -2.90
N HIS A 187 0.99 6.73 -3.57
CA HIS A 187 2.27 6.92 -4.21
C HIS A 187 2.23 7.98 -5.34
N LEU A 188 1.26 7.88 -6.25
CA LEU A 188 1.10 8.85 -7.35
C LEU A 188 0.89 10.28 -6.82
N ILE A 189 0.08 10.44 -5.76
CA ILE A 189 -0.19 11.75 -5.13
C ILE A 189 1.07 12.29 -4.44
N LYS A 190 1.78 11.45 -3.69
CA LYS A 190 3.05 11.81 -3.04
C LYS A 190 4.06 12.37 -4.04
N HIS A 191 4.14 11.76 -5.24
CA HIS A 191 5.03 12.19 -6.32
C HIS A 191 4.41 13.20 -7.30
N LYS A 192 3.30 13.86 -6.93
CA LYS A 192 2.64 14.92 -7.71
C LYS A 192 2.16 14.50 -9.09
N HIS A 193 1.91 13.22 -9.31
CA HIS A 193 1.29 12.69 -10.54
C HIS A 193 -0.24 12.73 -10.46
N MET A 194 -0.80 13.91 -10.18
CA MET A 194 -2.22 14.10 -9.84
C MET A 194 -3.17 13.64 -10.95
N GLU A 195 -2.82 13.84 -12.22
CA GLU A 195 -3.66 13.37 -13.34
C GLU A 195 -3.72 11.84 -13.43
N LYS A 196 -2.58 11.17 -13.22
CA LYS A 196 -2.50 9.71 -13.20
C LYS A 196 -3.30 9.15 -12.02
N ALA A 197 -3.18 9.78 -10.85
CA ALA A 197 -3.95 9.44 -9.66
C ALA A 197 -5.45 9.62 -9.90
N ALA A 198 -5.88 10.73 -10.51
CA ALA A 198 -7.28 10.98 -10.84
C ALA A 198 -7.86 9.90 -11.76
N ARG A 199 -7.12 9.50 -12.81
CA ARG A 199 -7.57 8.44 -13.73
C ARG A 199 -7.72 7.10 -13.04
N LEU A 200 -6.74 6.70 -12.24
CA LEU A 200 -6.81 5.45 -11.48
C LEU A 200 -7.95 5.49 -10.46
N ALA A 201 -8.09 6.57 -9.70
CA ALA A 201 -9.15 6.73 -8.69
C ALA A 201 -10.56 6.74 -9.30
N LYS A 202 -10.74 7.37 -10.47
CA LYS A 202 -11.99 7.31 -11.23
C LYS A 202 -12.33 5.88 -11.63
N THR A 203 -11.35 5.17 -12.21
CA THR A 203 -11.51 3.78 -12.63
C THR A 203 -11.88 2.87 -11.45
N CYS A 204 -11.27 3.07 -10.27
CA CYS A 204 -11.62 2.35 -9.05
C CYS A 204 -13.02 2.71 -8.52
N THR A 205 -13.45 3.97 -8.67
CA THR A 205 -14.78 4.44 -8.23
C THR A 205 -15.90 3.85 -9.09
N GLU A 206 -15.65 3.71 -10.39
CA GLU A 206 -16.59 3.17 -11.37
C GLU A 206 -16.69 1.63 -11.30
N PHE A 207 -15.79 0.97 -10.57
CA PHE A 207 -15.77 -0.48 -10.43
C PHE A 207 -16.77 -0.97 -9.36
N PRO A 208 -17.84 -1.70 -9.74
CA PRO A 208 -18.96 -1.98 -8.84
C PRO A 208 -18.58 -2.80 -7.59
N GLU A 209 -17.61 -3.71 -7.71
CA GLU A 209 -17.24 -4.64 -6.62
C GLU A 209 -16.53 -3.96 -5.45
N PHE A 210 -16.00 -2.76 -5.64
CA PHE A 210 -15.39 -2.00 -4.55
C PHE A 210 -16.40 -1.33 -3.65
N GLY A 211 -17.60 -1.01 -4.13
CA GLY A 211 -18.72 -0.56 -3.29
C GLY A 211 -18.34 0.57 -2.31
N GLY A 212 -17.48 1.52 -2.71
CA GLY A 212 -17.03 2.64 -1.87
C GLY A 212 -15.81 2.36 -0.97
N LYS A 213 -15.20 1.17 -1.03
CA LYS A 213 -13.95 0.86 -0.29
C LYS A 213 -12.84 1.88 -0.58
N LYS A 214 -12.02 2.16 0.45
CA LYS A 214 -10.83 3.03 0.39
C LYS A 214 -11.09 4.46 -0.09
N ASN A 215 -12.35 4.92 -0.08
CA ASN A 215 -12.76 6.27 -0.43
C ASN A 215 -12.23 6.74 -1.80
N PHE A 216 -12.23 5.86 -2.82
CA PHE A 216 -11.69 6.19 -4.15
C PHE A 216 -12.35 7.44 -4.77
N LYS A 217 -13.63 7.65 -4.52
CA LYS A 217 -14.36 8.85 -4.98
C LYS A 217 -13.82 10.13 -4.32
N GLN A 218 -13.54 10.11 -3.02
CA GLN A 218 -12.90 11.21 -2.29
C GLN A 218 -11.52 11.52 -2.89
N ILE A 219 -10.69 10.49 -3.09
CA ILE A 219 -9.35 10.64 -3.68
C ILE A 219 -9.44 11.24 -5.09
N TYR A 220 -10.38 10.76 -5.91
CA TYR A 220 -10.64 11.28 -7.24
C TYR A 220 -10.97 12.77 -7.21
N LEU A 221 -11.92 13.18 -6.38
CA LEU A 221 -12.34 14.58 -6.27
C LEU A 221 -11.23 15.49 -5.74
N VAL A 222 -10.45 15.04 -4.74
CA VAL A 222 -9.26 15.78 -4.26
C VAL A 222 -8.28 16.01 -5.40
N CYS A 223 -8.03 14.98 -6.23
CA CYS A 223 -7.15 15.12 -7.38
C CYS A 223 -7.72 16.10 -8.43
N LEU A 224 -9.03 16.07 -8.69
CA LEU A 224 -9.67 17.02 -9.61
C LEU A 224 -9.55 18.47 -9.13
N CYS A 225 -9.70 18.72 -7.83
CA CYS A 225 -9.53 20.07 -7.26
C CYS A 225 -8.16 20.68 -7.56
N GLU A 226 -7.11 19.85 -7.73
CA GLU A 226 -5.75 20.32 -8.03
C GLU A 226 -5.49 20.50 -9.53
N ILE A 227 -6.13 19.72 -10.41
CA ILE A 227 -5.79 19.67 -11.84
C ILE A 227 -6.82 20.31 -12.77
N LYS A 228 -8.10 20.45 -12.36
CA LYS A 228 -9.18 20.91 -13.23
C LYS A 228 -9.55 22.38 -13.00
N PRO A 229 -9.94 23.11 -14.07
CA PRO A 229 -10.57 24.41 -13.91
C PRO A 229 -11.94 24.27 -13.22
N GLN A 230 -12.43 25.36 -12.66
CA GLN A 230 -13.63 25.37 -11.84
C GLN A 230 -14.86 24.83 -12.59
N GLU A 231 -15.05 25.19 -13.85
CA GLU A 231 -16.21 24.78 -14.64
C GLU A 231 -16.30 23.27 -14.84
N GLU A 232 -15.17 22.62 -15.13
CA GLU A 232 -15.09 21.15 -15.26
C GLU A 232 -15.29 20.46 -13.91
N LEU A 233 -14.66 20.99 -12.86
CA LEU A 233 -14.84 20.47 -11.50
C LEU A 233 -16.31 20.51 -11.09
N MET A 234 -17.03 21.61 -11.37
CA MET A 234 -18.45 21.76 -11.03
C MET A 234 -19.34 20.68 -11.66
N GLN A 235 -19.03 20.20 -12.85
CA GLN A 235 -19.78 19.11 -13.48
C GLN A 235 -19.58 17.79 -12.73
N GLU A 236 -18.35 17.50 -12.32
CA GLU A 236 -18.01 16.25 -11.62
C GLU A 236 -18.57 16.22 -10.18
N ILE A 237 -18.53 17.34 -9.47
CA ILE A 237 -19.10 17.42 -8.11
C ILE A 237 -20.63 17.60 -8.10
N LYS A 238 -21.28 17.82 -9.25
CA LYS A 238 -22.73 18.08 -9.31
C LYS A 238 -23.55 16.92 -8.73
N GLU A 239 -23.11 15.69 -9.00
CA GLU A 239 -23.81 14.46 -8.61
C GLU A 239 -23.54 14.05 -7.14
N VAL A 240 -22.70 14.79 -6.41
CA VAL A 240 -22.36 14.51 -5.01
C VAL A 240 -23.29 15.27 -4.08
N ASP A 241 -24.08 14.57 -3.26
CA ASP A 241 -24.96 15.25 -2.32
C ASP A 241 -24.18 15.92 -1.17
N CYS A 242 -24.83 16.82 -0.43
CA CYS A 242 -24.16 17.56 0.65
C CYS A 242 -23.70 16.66 1.81
N LYS A 243 -24.39 15.55 2.07
CA LYS A 243 -24.02 14.62 3.14
C LYS A 243 -22.76 13.86 2.74
N GLU A 244 -22.73 13.32 1.54
CA GLU A 244 -21.57 12.63 0.97
C GLU A 244 -20.35 13.57 0.92
N ALA A 245 -20.55 14.83 0.54
CA ALA A 245 -19.48 15.84 0.57
C ALA A 245 -18.95 16.08 1.99
N LEU A 246 -19.81 16.19 3.00
CA LEU A 246 -19.42 16.36 4.40
C LEU A 246 -18.68 15.13 4.92
N ASP A 247 -19.20 13.92 4.66
CA ASP A 247 -18.56 12.66 5.05
C ASP A 247 -17.13 12.58 4.48
N MET A 248 -16.94 12.97 3.21
CA MET A 248 -15.60 13.03 2.59
C MET A 248 -14.67 14.06 3.23
N ILE A 249 -15.18 15.24 3.61
CA ILE A 249 -14.37 16.29 4.24
C ILE A 249 -13.97 15.86 5.66
N CYS A 250 -14.90 15.35 6.46
CA CYS A 250 -14.63 14.86 7.81
C CYS A 250 -13.64 13.68 7.80
N ASN A 251 -13.75 12.78 6.81
CA ASN A 251 -12.78 11.71 6.63
C ASN A 251 -11.36 12.27 6.40
N LEU A 252 -11.20 13.26 5.51
CA LEU A 252 -9.90 13.90 5.26
C LEU A 252 -9.35 14.62 6.49
N GLU A 253 -10.20 15.27 7.28
CA GLU A 253 -9.81 15.89 8.55
C GLU A 253 -9.32 14.84 9.56
N SER A 254 -10.03 13.70 9.67
CA SER A 254 -9.62 12.59 10.54
C SER A 254 -8.32 11.89 10.09
N GLU A 255 -8.00 11.96 8.81
CA GLU A 255 -6.76 11.45 8.21
C GLU A 255 -5.62 12.50 8.25
N GLU A 256 -5.84 13.67 8.85
CA GLU A 256 -4.90 14.80 8.90
C GLU A 256 -4.49 15.34 7.51
N GLU A 257 -5.32 15.10 6.48
CA GLU A 257 -5.11 15.57 5.10
C GLU A 257 -5.75 16.97 4.88
N GLU A 258 -5.26 17.95 5.65
CA GLU A 258 -5.81 19.32 5.70
C GLU A 258 -5.94 19.98 4.31
N LYS A 259 -4.93 19.80 3.45
CA LYS A 259 -4.94 20.38 2.09
C LYS A 259 -6.08 19.81 1.25
N GLY A 260 -6.34 18.50 1.37
CA GLY A 260 -7.42 17.83 0.68
C GLY A 260 -8.77 18.30 1.20
N ALA A 261 -8.94 18.34 2.53
CA ALA A 261 -10.16 18.81 3.18
C ALA A 261 -10.51 20.24 2.76
N LEU A 262 -9.54 21.16 2.81
CA LEU A 262 -9.72 22.55 2.39
C LEU A 262 -10.10 22.66 0.90
N SER A 263 -9.46 21.85 0.06
CA SER A 263 -9.68 21.86 -1.39
C SER A 263 -11.10 21.39 -1.75
N LEU A 264 -11.57 20.28 -1.15
CA LEU A 264 -12.94 19.81 -1.31
C LEU A 264 -13.96 20.80 -0.72
N CYS A 265 -13.72 21.29 0.50
CA CYS A 265 -14.59 22.27 1.14
C CYS A 265 -14.76 23.51 0.27
N THR A 266 -13.67 24.04 -0.28
CA THR A 266 -13.69 25.19 -1.20
C THR A 266 -14.49 24.89 -2.48
N ALA A 267 -14.30 23.71 -3.07
CA ALA A 267 -15.02 23.29 -4.27
C ALA A 267 -16.53 23.18 -4.02
N PHE A 268 -16.95 22.51 -2.94
CA PHE A 268 -18.35 22.34 -2.59
C PHE A 268 -19.03 23.65 -2.18
N PHE A 269 -18.33 24.52 -1.46
CA PHE A 269 -18.84 25.83 -1.09
C PHE A 269 -19.06 26.71 -2.34
N LYS A 270 -18.09 26.73 -3.26
CA LYS A 270 -18.25 27.43 -4.54
C LYS A 270 -19.44 26.91 -5.36
N ARG A 271 -19.65 25.58 -5.38
CA ARG A 271 -20.82 24.98 -6.02
C ARG A 271 -22.11 25.51 -5.44
N GLN A 272 -22.26 25.50 -4.12
CA GLN A 272 -23.47 25.98 -3.43
C GLN A 272 -23.74 27.46 -3.71
N LEU A 273 -22.70 28.30 -3.71
CA LEU A 273 -22.83 29.71 -4.05
C LEU A 273 -23.34 29.93 -5.49
N LEU A 274 -22.83 29.14 -6.45
CA LEU A 274 -23.19 29.27 -7.86
C LEU A 274 -24.53 28.64 -8.21
N SER A 275 -24.93 27.56 -7.54
CA SER A 275 -26.22 26.90 -7.77
C SER A 275 -27.40 27.64 -7.12
N GLY A 276 -27.14 28.59 -6.21
CA GLY A 276 -28.18 29.29 -5.45
C GLY A 276 -28.91 28.38 -4.45
N ASP A 277 -28.36 27.19 -4.20
CA ASP A 277 -29.00 26.14 -3.41
C ASP A 277 -28.59 26.30 -1.93
N ALA A 278 -29.31 27.17 -1.22
CA ALA A 278 -29.01 27.52 0.17
C ALA A 278 -29.41 26.42 1.18
N TYR A 279 -29.97 25.28 0.73
CA TYR A 279 -30.50 24.24 1.63
C TYR A 279 -29.42 23.57 2.49
N CYS A 280 -28.15 23.61 2.07
CA CYS A 280 -27.04 23.00 2.81
C CYS A 280 -26.22 24.00 3.65
N ALA A 281 -26.59 25.29 3.69
CA ALA A 281 -25.80 26.30 4.41
C ALA A 281 -25.99 26.28 5.95
N TRP A 282 -27.00 25.57 6.48
CA TRP A 282 -27.42 25.71 7.87
C TRP A 282 -26.83 24.70 8.89
N PRO A 283 -26.44 23.45 8.56
CA PRO A 283 -25.81 22.60 9.59
C PRO A 283 -24.37 23.00 9.94
N PHE A 284 -23.69 23.79 9.10
CA PHE A 284 -22.28 24.17 9.25
C PHE A 284 -21.92 24.89 10.56
N TRP A 285 -22.90 25.42 11.29
CA TRP A 285 -22.65 26.27 12.47
C TRP A 285 -23.32 25.77 13.76
N THR A 286 -24.06 24.66 13.73
CA THR A 286 -24.85 24.23 14.91
C THR A 286 -24.50 22.87 15.50
N ASN A 287 -23.71 22.04 14.81
CA ASN A 287 -23.20 20.78 15.37
C ASN A 287 -21.68 20.68 15.21
N ALA A 288 -20.96 21.71 15.65
CA ALA A 288 -19.55 21.59 15.99
C ALA A 288 -19.44 20.87 17.36
N ASP A 289 -19.89 19.62 17.39
CA ASP A 289 -19.51 18.63 18.39
C ASP A 289 -19.00 17.42 17.59
N CYS A 290 -17.75 17.57 17.12
CA CYS A 290 -16.83 16.44 16.97
C CYS A 290 -16.18 16.19 18.33
#